data_AF-X1AFX1-F1
#
_entry.id   AF-X1AFX1-F1
#
_cell.length_a   1.000
_cell.length_b   1.000
_cell.length_c   1.000
_cell.angle_alpha   90.00
_cell.angle_beta   90.00
_cell.angle_gamma   90.00
#
_symmetry.space_group_name_H-M   'P 1'
#
loop_
_entity.id
_entity.type
_entity.pdbx_description
1 polymer ?
#
loop_
_entity_poly.entity_id
_entity_poly.type
_entity_poly.pdbx_seq_one_letter_code
_entity_poly.pdbx_strand_id
1 'polypeptide(L)'
;MFSVIFLSGVSFVFIHYTTPNMYEKREPFKLNISSKNLYWCYTTSEKVRSVAISDVGEYIVASTYSPDSTTYLFDNEPSISKTPSWAFSNGNTSGSVTYRSTETLDYNEYWYEYEHIKAGNQINFSVQSSPSVISFAIWDQPFENLPVTTKNGSDTDNFQLTSDSYDYYSIFLRSGSTINYNFNTTGIVDFFIADANALYLWSQGFSPSFYVDLQNTTSGNNSFIVPTAQDYYIVWNNEGTSSVSVNYIINYTALNIPNLSVADFHVESVQLIPEQTFIVPNEGKWYFFVYFEPMNSPEESTSITFDITYDIGNSMYAVDISANGDYIAAANDDNYIYFLNNSITNPKEPIWDFLGDNYFNDIAISSDGNYTVAVTGTGT
;
A
#
# COMPACT_ATOMS: atom_id res chain seq x y z
N MET A 1 20.94 38.10 23.97
CA MET A 1 21.46 36.97 23.15
C MET A 1 20.85 35.69 23.70
N PHE A 2 20.41 34.79 22.83
CA PHE A 2 19.75 33.54 23.21
C PHE A 2 20.70 32.34 23.12
N SER A 3 20.37 31.25 23.82
CA SER A 3 21.05 29.97 23.68
C SER A 3 20.12 28.82 24.06
N VAL A 4 20.11 27.77 23.23
CA VAL A 4 19.58 26.45 23.58
C VAL A 4 20.64 25.71 24.42
N ILE A 5 20.22 25.04 25.48
CA ILE A 5 21.07 24.17 26.29
C ILE A 5 20.37 22.82 26.46
N PHE A 6 21.01 21.74 26.04
CA PHE A 6 20.59 20.37 26.34
C PHE A 6 20.77 20.09 27.84
N LEU A 7 19.68 19.75 28.54
CA LEU A 7 19.72 19.30 29.94
C LEU A 7 19.86 17.78 30.04
N SER A 8 19.28 17.06 29.08
CA SER A 8 19.34 15.60 28.97
C SER A 8 19.23 15.22 27.49
N GLY A 9 19.37 13.93 27.16
CA GLY A 9 19.15 13.45 25.79
C GLY A 9 17.72 13.65 25.25
N VAL A 10 16.74 13.89 26.12
CA VAL A 10 15.31 14.08 25.79
C VAL A 10 14.76 15.44 26.27
N SER A 11 15.64 16.41 26.58
CA SER A 11 15.21 17.69 27.15
C SER A 11 16.16 18.83 26.79
N PHE A 12 15.63 19.86 26.14
CA PHE A 12 16.31 21.13 25.88
C PHE A 12 15.66 22.28 26.66
N VAL A 13 16.47 23.28 27.00
CA VAL A 13 16.04 24.49 27.70
C VAL A 13 16.53 25.73 26.98
N PHE A 14 15.64 26.72 26.90
CA PHE A 14 15.93 28.01 26.30
C PHE A 14 16.33 29.04 27.34
N ILE A 15 17.46 29.74 27.12
CA ILE A 15 17.98 30.76 28.03
C ILE A 15 18.31 32.06 27.29
N HIS A 16 17.78 33.17 27.80
CA HIS A 16 18.15 34.52 27.38
C HIS A 16 19.21 35.14 28.32
N TYR A 17 20.20 35.83 27.74
CA TYR A 17 21.23 36.59 28.45
C TYR A 17 21.10 38.09 28.18
N THR A 18 21.12 38.90 29.25
CA THR A 18 20.82 40.34 29.26
C THR A 18 22.04 41.26 29.44
N THR A 19 23.28 40.75 29.52
CA THR A 19 24.51 41.57 29.62
C THR A 19 25.59 41.12 28.63
N PRO A 20 26.28 42.05 27.91
CA PRO A 20 27.16 41.71 26.79
C PRO A 20 28.67 41.75 27.15
N ASN A 21 29.12 40.97 28.12
CA ASN A 21 30.56 40.85 28.44
C ASN A 21 30.90 39.56 29.18
N MET A 22 31.68 38.66 28.56
CA MET A 22 32.55 37.68 29.26
C MET A 22 33.73 37.25 28.38
N TYR A 23 34.85 38.00 28.49
CA TYR A 23 36.18 37.49 28.20
C TYR A 23 37.05 37.67 29.46
N GLU A 24 36.79 36.88 30.50
CA GLU A 24 37.79 36.59 31.53
C GLU A 24 38.20 35.12 31.49
N LYS A 25 39.49 34.87 31.68
CA LYS A 25 40.17 33.64 31.24
C LYS A 25 40.73 32.87 32.43
N ARG A 26 39.95 31.94 33.00
CA ARG A 26 40.42 30.79 33.84
C ARG A 26 39.29 29.82 34.21
N GLU A 27 39.64 28.52 34.21
CA GLU A 27 38.96 27.38 34.85
C GLU A 27 37.56 26.94 34.33
N PRO A 28 37.18 25.66 34.50
CA PRO A 28 36.13 25.03 33.69
C PRO A 28 34.70 25.27 34.15
N PHE A 29 33.76 25.10 33.22
CA PHE A 29 32.32 25.33 33.37
C PHE A 29 31.69 24.63 34.59
N LYS A 30 31.48 25.41 35.67
CA LYS A 30 30.45 25.13 36.68
C LYS A 30 29.37 26.21 36.60
N LEU A 31 28.21 25.83 36.04
CA LEU A 31 27.07 26.74 35.90
C LEU A 31 26.41 26.97 37.26
N ASN A 32 26.51 28.19 37.80
CA ASN A 32 25.83 28.60 39.04
C ASN A 32 24.42 29.12 38.69
N ILE A 33 23.38 28.47 39.22
CA ILE A 33 21.98 28.68 38.79
C ILE A 33 21.24 29.58 39.81
N SER A 34 21.77 30.78 40.04
CA SER A 34 21.26 31.73 41.05
C SER A 34 20.75 33.06 40.47
N SER A 35 20.79 33.26 39.14
CA SER A 35 20.44 34.54 38.49
C SER A 35 19.86 34.40 37.07
N LYS A 36 19.19 33.28 36.75
CA LYS A 36 18.60 33.03 35.42
C LYS A 36 17.09 32.79 35.51
N ASN A 37 16.32 33.54 34.74
CA ASN A 37 14.92 33.22 34.47
C ASN A 37 14.89 32.08 33.43
N LEU A 38 14.26 30.96 33.78
CA LEU A 38 13.87 29.92 32.83
C LEU A 38 12.72 30.47 31.97
N TYR A 39 12.83 30.43 30.64
CA TYR A 39 11.78 30.93 29.75
C TYR A 39 10.68 29.88 29.54
N TRP A 40 11.09 28.68 29.15
CA TRP A 40 10.26 27.46 29.07
C TRP A 40 11.16 26.22 28.91
N CYS A 41 10.57 25.04 28.99
CA CYS A 41 11.18 23.77 28.60
C CYS A 41 10.16 22.91 27.83
N TYR A 42 10.67 21.96 27.05
CA TYR A 42 9.88 20.92 26.40
C TYR A 42 10.60 19.58 26.55
N THR A 43 9.83 18.50 26.67
CA THR A 43 10.32 17.13 26.78
C THR A 43 9.65 16.32 25.68
N THR A 44 10.45 15.85 24.73
CA THR A 44 10.03 14.94 23.68
C THR A 44 9.92 13.51 24.22
N SER A 45 9.22 12.62 23.50
CA SER A 45 9.35 11.18 23.72
C SER A 45 10.80 10.74 23.44
N GLU A 46 11.27 11.04 22.23
CA GLU A 46 12.56 10.58 21.74
C GLU A 46 13.68 11.63 21.82
N LYS A 47 14.90 11.22 21.48
CA LYS A 47 16.10 12.03 21.70
C LYS A 47 16.14 13.21 20.74
N VAL A 48 16.36 14.41 21.25
CA VAL A 48 16.51 15.61 20.40
C VAL A 48 17.88 15.59 19.70
N ARG A 49 17.88 15.70 18.38
CA ARG A 49 19.02 15.39 17.50
C ARG A 49 19.65 16.63 16.86
N SER A 50 18.81 17.58 16.44
CA SER A 50 19.21 18.94 16.04
C SER A 50 18.19 19.97 16.56
N VAL A 51 18.64 21.21 16.75
CA VAL A 51 17.80 22.37 17.12
C VAL A 51 18.36 23.61 16.44
N ALA A 52 17.51 24.37 15.76
CA ALA A 52 17.85 25.66 15.14
C ALA A 52 16.89 26.77 15.60
N ILE A 53 17.27 28.03 15.37
CA ILE A 53 16.51 29.23 15.74
C ILE A 53 16.61 30.27 14.63
N SER A 54 15.47 30.89 14.31
CA SER A 54 15.40 32.02 13.39
C SER A 54 16.20 33.23 13.89
N ASP A 55 16.79 34.03 12.99
CA ASP A 55 17.55 35.25 13.36
C ASP A 55 16.69 36.30 14.09
N VAL A 56 15.39 36.38 13.77
CA VAL A 56 14.43 37.20 14.52
C VAL A 56 14.24 36.74 15.98
N GLY A 57 14.57 35.48 16.26
CA GLY A 57 14.45 34.87 17.58
C GLY A 57 13.01 34.53 17.99
N GLU A 58 12.04 34.68 17.10
CA GLU A 58 10.62 34.42 17.33
C GLU A 58 10.24 32.94 17.15
N TYR A 59 11.03 32.17 16.39
CA TYR A 59 10.79 30.76 16.09
C TYR A 59 12.01 29.87 16.34
N ILE A 60 11.76 28.69 16.92
CA ILE A 60 12.73 27.63 17.21
C ILE A 60 12.21 26.33 16.60
N VAL A 61 13.08 25.57 15.92
CA VAL A 61 12.76 24.26 15.37
C VAL A 61 13.65 23.19 16.01
N ALA A 62 13.10 22.00 16.29
CA ALA A 62 13.84 20.88 16.88
C ALA A 62 13.43 19.55 16.24
N SER A 63 14.40 18.69 15.91
CA SER A 63 14.16 17.33 15.40
C SER A 63 14.47 16.26 16.44
N THR A 64 13.71 15.16 16.46
CA THR A 64 14.02 13.95 17.26
C THR A 64 14.62 12.83 16.42
N TYR A 65 15.27 11.87 17.08
CA TYR A 65 15.91 10.70 16.48
C TYR A 65 15.56 9.43 17.28
N SER A 66 15.03 8.44 16.54
CA SER A 66 14.90 7.00 16.84
C SER A 66 14.19 6.58 18.15
N PRO A 67 13.12 5.74 18.08
CA PRO A 67 12.49 5.22 16.86
C PRO A 67 11.72 6.29 16.10
N ASP A 68 10.88 7.07 16.79
CA ASP A 68 10.01 8.06 16.18
C ASP A 68 10.72 9.41 16.02
N SER A 69 10.91 9.86 14.77
CA SER A 69 11.32 11.24 14.53
C SER A 69 10.17 12.18 14.22
N THR A 70 10.31 13.40 14.72
CA THR A 70 9.39 14.50 14.48
C THR A 70 10.20 15.80 14.51
N THR A 71 9.94 16.65 13.53
CA THR A 71 10.39 18.04 13.50
C THR A 71 9.27 18.92 14.08
N TYR A 72 9.56 19.56 15.21
CA TYR A 72 8.63 20.46 15.91
C TYR A 72 9.01 21.91 15.65
N LEU A 73 8.04 22.75 15.28
CA LEU A 73 8.19 24.20 15.35
C LEU A 73 7.60 24.72 16.65
N PHE A 74 8.28 25.66 17.30
CA PHE A 74 7.79 26.44 18.43
C PHE A 74 7.95 27.92 18.13
N ASP A 75 6.93 28.72 18.43
CA ASP A 75 7.12 30.13 18.74
C ASP A 75 8.02 30.28 20.00
N ASN A 76 8.61 31.45 20.22
CA ASN A 76 9.48 31.70 21.37
C ASN A 76 8.78 32.46 22.52
N GLU A 77 7.46 32.60 22.49
CA GLU A 77 6.75 33.35 23.54
C GLU A 77 6.93 32.69 24.92
N PRO A 78 7.15 33.48 26.00
CA PRO A 78 7.34 32.93 27.35
C PRO A 78 6.08 32.23 27.87
N SER A 79 6.20 30.96 28.28
CA SER A 79 5.08 30.20 28.83
C SER A 79 5.53 29.21 29.89
N ILE A 80 4.69 28.99 30.90
CA ILE A 80 4.91 27.96 31.93
C ILE A 80 4.68 26.52 31.42
N SER A 81 4.11 26.37 30.22
CA SER A 81 3.94 25.11 29.51
C SER A 81 4.04 25.36 28.01
N LYS A 82 4.92 24.64 27.30
CA LYS A 82 5.13 24.83 25.86
C LYS A 82 4.50 23.71 25.06
N THR A 83 3.77 24.09 24.02
CA THR A 83 3.26 23.20 22.97
C THR A 83 3.91 23.58 21.64
N PRO A 84 4.20 22.63 20.75
CA PRO A 84 4.63 22.96 19.39
C PRO A 84 3.51 23.70 18.65
N SER A 85 3.88 24.68 17.83
CA SER A 85 2.98 25.42 16.95
C SER A 85 2.52 24.52 15.78
N TRP A 86 3.38 23.60 15.34
CA TRP A 86 3.03 22.39 14.59
C TRP A 86 4.13 21.33 14.75
N ALA A 87 3.80 20.09 14.37
CA ALA A 87 4.72 18.96 14.30
C ALA A 87 4.70 18.40 12.86
N PHE A 88 5.87 17.97 12.38
CA PHE A 88 6.06 17.32 11.09
C PHE A 88 6.79 15.99 11.27
N SER A 89 6.22 14.95 10.69
CA SER A 89 6.77 13.61 10.57
C SER A 89 6.32 13.07 9.21
N ASN A 90 7.08 12.16 8.61
CA ASN A 90 6.72 11.61 7.28
C ASN A 90 5.91 10.32 7.34
N GLY A 91 5.83 9.71 8.53
CA GLY A 91 4.58 9.08 8.93
C GLY A 91 3.70 10.10 9.67
N ASN A 92 2.51 9.68 10.09
CA ASN A 92 1.72 10.35 11.11
C ASN A 92 2.54 10.53 12.43
N THR A 93 1.93 11.12 13.47
CA THR A 93 2.60 11.40 14.76
C THR A 93 3.12 10.16 15.53
N SER A 94 3.00 8.97 14.95
CA SER A 94 3.48 7.67 15.42
C SER A 94 4.26 6.94 14.31
N GLY A 95 5.07 7.67 13.53
CA GLY A 95 6.07 7.11 12.60
C GLY A 95 5.53 6.36 11.38
N SER A 96 4.20 6.40 11.11
CA SER A 96 3.58 5.50 10.12
C SER A 96 2.80 6.16 8.97
N VAL A 97 2.95 5.63 7.76
CA VAL A 97 2.17 6.00 6.56
C VAL A 97 0.87 5.21 6.53
N THR A 98 -0.25 5.78 6.09
CA THR A 98 -1.55 5.08 6.04
C THR A 98 -2.30 5.28 4.73
N TYR A 99 -2.64 4.17 4.08
CA TYR A 99 -3.49 4.09 2.90
C TYR A 99 -4.88 3.61 3.29
N ARG A 100 -5.91 4.43 3.00
CA ARG A 100 -7.33 4.11 3.23
C ARG A 100 -8.14 4.51 2.02
N SER A 101 -8.73 3.55 1.33
CA SER A 101 -9.66 3.85 0.22
C SER A 101 -10.75 2.80 0.05
N THR A 102 -11.69 3.08 -0.85
CA THR A 102 -12.61 2.10 -1.42
C THR A 102 -12.52 2.19 -2.93
N GLU A 103 -11.94 1.17 -3.55
CA GLU A 103 -11.75 1.07 -4.98
C GLU A 103 -12.70 0.03 -5.58
N THR A 104 -12.85 0.01 -6.90
CA THR A 104 -13.46 -1.11 -7.62
C THR A 104 -12.37 -1.83 -8.41
N LEU A 105 -12.34 -3.15 -8.29
CA LEU A 105 -11.57 -4.03 -9.17
C LEU A 105 -12.48 -4.61 -10.25
N ASP A 106 -12.09 -4.44 -11.50
CA ASP A 106 -12.72 -5.13 -12.64
C ASP A 106 -12.15 -6.55 -12.80
N TYR A 107 -12.83 -7.40 -13.57
CA TYR A 107 -12.50 -8.82 -13.72
C TYR A 107 -11.02 -9.08 -14.08
N ASN A 108 -10.38 -10.02 -13.38
CA ASN A 108 -8.96 -10.38 -13.54
C ASN A 108 -7.95 -9.26 -13.19
N GLU A 109 -8.39 -8.14 -12.58
CA GLU A 109 -7.52 -7.05 -12.12
C GLU A 109 -6.89 -7.33 -10.74
N TYR A 110 -5.81 -6.61 -10.41
CA TYR A 110 -5.27 -6.51 -9.07
C TYR A 110 -4.95 -5.07 -8.72
N TRP A 111 -5.26 -4.66 -7.49
CA TRP A 111 -4.83 -3.40 -6.89
C TRP A 111 -3.56 -3.64 -6.09
N TYR A 112 -2.65 -2.66 -6.09
CA TYR A 112 -1.45 -2.70 -5.27
C TYR A 112 -0.96 -1.30 -4.94
N GLU A 113 -0.18 -1.21 -3.87
CA GLU A 113 0.67 -0.07 -3.51
C GLU A 113 1.98 -0.62 -2.91
N TYR A 114 2.96 0.25 -2.66
CA TYR A 114 4.22 -0.16 -2.01
C TYR A 114 4.91 0.96 -1.22
N GLU A 115 5.72 0.57 -0.22
CA GLU A 115 6.64 1.42 0.53
C GLU A 115 8.00 0.73 0.73
N HIS A 116 9.04 1.51 1.10
CA HIS A 116 10.30 0.96 1.62
C HIS A 116 10.22 0.88 3.14
N ILE A 117 10.46 -0.31 3.71
CA ILE A 117 10.20 -0.60 5.12
C ILE A 117 11.40 -1.31 5.76
N LYS A 118 11.76 -0.91 6.99
CA LYS A 118 12.90 -1.44 7.75
C LYS A 118 12.57 -2.81 8.37
N ALA A 119 13.59 -3.66 8.50
CA ALA A 119 13.44 -5.00 9.11
C ALA A 119 12.99 -4.90 10.59
N GLY A 120 11.92 -5.62 10.93
CA GLY A 120 11.30 -5.61 12.26
C GLY A 120 10.15 -4.62 12.44
N ASN A 121 9.94 -3.70 11.50
CA ASN A 121 8.79 -2.80 11.52
C ASN A 121 7.49 -3.53 11.17
N GLN A 122 6.35 -2.86 11.43
CA GLN A 122 5.02 -3.46 11.29
C GLN A 122 4.24 -2.93 10.08
N ILE A 123 3.53 -3.85 9.43
CA ILE A 123 2.44 -3.58 8.50
C ILE A 123 1.14 -3.98 9.19
N ASN A 124 0.28 -3.01 9.50
CA ASN A 124 -1.04 -3.26 10.09
C ASN A 124 -2.10 -3.09 8.99
N PHE A 125 -2.88 -4.14 8.70
CA PHE A 125 -3.78 -4.21 7.54
C PHE A 125 -5.15 -4.79 7.88
N SER A 126 -6.18 -4.29 7.19
CA SER A 126 -7.50 -4.93 7.06
C SER A 126 -8.06 -4.67 5.67
N VAL A 127 -8.81 -5.64 5.12
CA VAL A 127 -9.40 -5.57 3.77
C VAL A 127 -10.77 -6.24 3.79
N GLN A 128 -11.75 -5.69 3.08
CA GLN A 128 -13.04 -6.31 2.82
C GLN A 128 -13.43 -6.14 1.34
N SER A 129 -14.22 -7.05 0.79
CA SER A 129 -14.72 -6.99 -0.58
C SER A 129 -16.21 -7.33 -0.69
N SER A 130 -16.89 -6.77 -1.70
CA SER A 130 -18.30 -7.03 -1.98
C SER A 130 -18.65 -6.68 -3.44
N PRO A 131 -19.41 -7.52 -4.17
CA PRO A 131 -20.07 -8.74 -3.71
C PRO A 131 -19.13 -9.95 -3.54
N SER A 132 -18.00 -9.95 -4.23
CA SER A 132 -17.19 -11.16 -4.46
C SER A 132 -16.10 -11.40 -3.41
N VAL A 133 -15.48 -12.58 -3.46
CA VAL A 133 -14.20 -12.83 -2.79
C VAL A 133 -13.02 -12.17 -3.53
N ILE A 134 -11.95 -11.88 -2.78
CA ILE A 134 -10.63 -11.53 -3.30
C ILE A 134 -9.56 -12.46 -2.74
N SER A 135 -8.35 -12.38 -3.30
CA SER A 135 -7.13 -12.91 -2.70
C SER A 135 -6.22 -11.75 -2.32
N PHE A 136 -5.43 -11.88 -1.26
CA PHE A 136 -4.51 -10.85 -0.78
C PHE A 136 -3.13 -11.43 -0.50
N ALA A 137 -2.08 -10.64 -0.73
CA ALA A 137 -0.71 -11.02 -0.40
C ALA A 137 0.18 -9.83 -0.01
N ILE A 138 1.22 -10.09 0.77
CA ILE A 138 2.33 -9.18 1.09
C ILE A 138 3.62 -9.88 0.68
N TRP A 139 4.48 -9.20 -0.09
CA TRP A 139 5.69 -9.78 -0.68
C TRP A 139 6.81 -8.74 -0.83
N ASP A 140 8.03 -9.16 -1.16
CA ASP A 140 9.21 -8.29 -1.36
C ASP A 140 9.41 -7.83 -2.82
N GLN A 141 8.48 -8.20 -3.71
CA GLN A 141 8.59 -8.03 -5.17
C GLN A 141 7.26 -7.65 -5.86
N PRO A 142 7.32 -7.04 -7.07
CA PRO A 142 6.14 -6.74 -7.89
C PRO A 142 5.31 -7.97 -8.25
N PHE A 143 4.00 -7.78 -8.47
CA PHE A 143 3.05 -8.85 -8.78
C PHE A 143 3.45 -9.69 -10.00
N GLU A 144 4.05 -9.05 -11.00
CA GLU A 144 4.47 -9.66 -12.26
C GLU A 144 5.64 -10.64 -12.09
N ASN A 145 6.36 -10.60 -10.96
CA ASN A 145 7.37 -11.59 -10.62
C ASN A 145 6.76 -12.89 -10.06
N LEU A 146 5.46 -12.92 -9.69
CA LEU A 146 4.85 -14.09 -9.06
C LEU A 146 5.05 -15.33 -9.95
N PRO A 147 5.66 -16.40 -9.44
CA PRO A 147 5.78 -17.64 -10.20
C PRO A 147 4.39 -18.16 -10.51
N VAL A 148 4.13 -18.55 -11.75
CA VAL A 148 2.83 -19.12 -12.11
C VAL A 148 2.76 -20.61 -11.78
N THR A 149 1.56 -21.05 -11.39
CA THR A 149 1.23 -22.45 -11.10
C THR A 149 0.13 -22.96 -12.02
N THR A 150 -0.21 -24.23 -11.86
CA THR A 150 -1.33 -24.91 -12.51
C THR A 150 -2.37 -25.29 -11.45
N LYS A 151 -3.57 -24.71 -11.51
CA LYS A 151 -4.70 -25.13 -10.67
C LYS A 151 -5.55 -26.13 -11.46
N ASN A 152 -5.95 -27.23 -10.83
CA ASN A 152 -6.91 -28.18 -11.40
C ASN A 152 -8.22 -28.06 -10.62
N GLY A 153 -9.35 -28.21 -11.31
CA GLY A 153 -10.67 -28.21 -10.69
C GLY A 153 -11.69 -28.99 -11.51
N SER A 154 -12.88 -29.14 -10.94
CA SER A 154 -13.96 -29.91 -11.54
C SER A 154 -15.32 -29.40 -11.11
N ASP A 155 -16.27 -29.38 -12.04
CA ASP A 155 -17.68 -29.12 -11.78
C ASP A 155 -18.53 -30.31 -12.26
N THR A 156 -19.68 -30.54 -11.62
CA THR A 156 -20.60 -31.64 -11.97
C THR A 156 -22.02 -31.38 -11.47
N ASP A 157 -22.99 -31.55 -12.36
CA ASP A 157 -24.41 -31.41 -12.04
C ASP A 157 -25.29 -32.43 -12.81
N ASN A 158 -26.56 -32.54 -12.38
CA ASN A 158 -27.61 -33.33 -13.00
C ASN A 158 -28.94 -32.56 -13.00
N PHE A 159 -29.14 -31.67 -13.97
CA PHE A 159 -30.29 -30.78 -14.07
C PHE A 159 -31.35 -31.26 -15.09
N GLN A 160 -32.49 -30.56 -15.14
CA GLN A 160 -33.53 -30.75 -16.15
C GLN A 160 -33.56 -29.55 -17.10
N LEU A 161 -33.04 -29.73 -18.31
CA LEU A 161 -33.15 -28.75 -19.37
C LEU A 161 -34.57 -28.78 -19.95
N THR A 162 -35.29 -27.67 -19.95
CA THR A 162 -36.66 -27.59 -20.50
C THR A 162 -36.66 -27.63 -22.03
N SER A 163 -37.84 -27.78 -22.63
CA SER A 163 -38.02 -27.58 -24.08
C SER A 163 -37.83 -26.11 -24.47
N ASP A 164 -37.25 -25.88 -25.65
CA ASP A 164 -36.98 -24.56 -26.22
C ASP A 164 -36.10 -23.68 -25.29
N SER A 165 -35.07 -24.27 -24.68
CA SER A 165 -34.15 -23.60 -23.77
C SER A 165 -32.72 -24.16 -23.84
N TYR A 166 -31.77 -23.36 -23.35
CA TYR A 166 -30.38 -23.76 -23.12
C TYR A 166 -29.95 -23.46 -21.69
N ASP A 167 -28.92 -24.14 -21.23
CA ASP A 167 -28.23 -23.88 -19.96
C ASP A 167 -26.72 -24.06 -20.15
N TYR A 168 -25.89 -23.48 -19.27
CA TYR A 168 -24.44 -23.47 -19.44
C TYR A 168 -23.64 -23.45 -18.14
N TYR A 169 -22.44 -24.04 -18.23
CA TYR A 169 -21.35 -23.79 -17.28
C TYR A 169 -20.38 -22.78 -17.90
N SER A 170 -19.86 -21.83 -17.12
CA SER A 170 -18.90 -20.81 -17.60
C SER A 170 -17.63 -20.77 -16.75
N ILE A 171 -16.48 -20.61 -17.39
CA ILE A 171 -15.18 -20.49 -16.72
C ILE A 171 -14.18 -19.65 -17.53
N PHE A 172 -13.51 -18.70 -16.87
CA PHE A 172 -12.34 -18.02 -17.41
C PHE A 172 -11.12 -18.94 -17.38
N LEU A 173 -10.45 -19.11 -18.53
CA LEU A 173 -9.21 -19.88 -18.61
C LEU A 173 -8.18 -19.17 -19.49
N ARG A 174 -6.91 -19.27 -19.09
CA ARG A 174 -5.77 -18.68 -19.81
C ARG A 174 -5.28 -19.62 -20.92
N SER A 175 -4.71 -19.07 -21.99
CA SER A 175 -4.20 -19.84 -23.15
C SER A 175 -3.34 -21.05 -22.74
N GLY A 176 -3.58 -22.19 -23.38
CA GLY A 176 -2.94 -23.49 -23.09
C GLY A 176 -3.63 -24.32 -22.01
N SER A 177 -4.59 -23.77 -21.26
CA SER A 177 -5.45 -24.52 -20.32
C SER A 177 -6.29 -25.58 -21.05
N THR A 178 -6.87 -26.53 -20.30
CA THR A 178 -7.76 -27.55 -20.90
C THR A 178 -9.10 -27.64 -20.20
N ILE A 179 -10.16 -27.91 -20.98
CA ILE A 179 -11.51 -28.25 -20.53
C ILE A 179 -11.80 -29.68 -20.99
N ASN A 180 -12.00 -30.60 -20.06
CA ASN A 180 -12.30 -32.00 -20.34
C ASN A 180 -13.77 -32.23 -19.98
N TYR A 181 -14.63 -32.25 -21.00
CA TYR A 181 -16.07 -32.38 -20.83
C TYR A 181 -16.50 -33.84 -20.98
N ASN A 182 -17.35 -34.32 -20.07
CA ASN A 182 -17.99 -35.62 -20.17
C ASN A 182 -19.46 -35.47 -19.74
N PHE A 183 -20.41 -35.70 -20.64
CA PHE A 183 -21.84 -35.58 -20.35
C PHE A 183 -22.68 -36.66 -21.05
N ASN A 184 -23.85 -36.94 -20.49
CA ASN A 184 -24.87 -37.81 -21.07
C ASN A 184 -26.25 -37.20 -20.82
N THR A 185 -27.18 -37.40 -21.76
CA THR A 185 -28.54 -36.86 -21.69
C THR A 185 -29.61 -37.92 -21.94
N THR A 186 -30.83 -37.69 -21.47
CA THR A 186 -31.98 -38.61 -21.70
C THR A 186 -32.70 -38.40 -23.02
N GLY A 187 -32.28 -37.40 -23.81
CA GLY A 187 -32.87 -36.99 -25.07
C GLY A 187 -31.89 -36.14 -25.87
N ILE A 188 -32.23 -35.83 -27.12
CA ILE A 188 -31.33 -35.11 -28.04
C ILE A 188 -31.13 -33.67 -27.56
N VAL A 189 -29.89 -33.20 -27.59
CA VAL A 189 -29.47 -31.82 -27.39
C VAL A 189 -28.42 -31.43 -28.44
N ASP A 190 -28.25 -30.14 -28.69
CA ASP A 190 -27.02 -29.63 -29.29
C ASP A 190 -26.07 -29.21 -28.15
N PHE A 191 -24.78 -29.51 -28.31
CA PHE A 191 -23.74 -29.15 -27.34
C PHE A 191 -22.63 -28.38 -28.03
N PHE A 192 -22.20 -27.27 -27.43
CA PHE A 192 -21.09 -26.49 -27.97
C PHE A 192 -20.27 -25.78 -26.90
N ILE A 193 -19.04 -25.39 -27.27
CA ILE A 193 -18.18 -24.52 -26.46
C ILE A 193 -17.97 -23.20 -27.20
N ALA A 194 -18.34 -22.09 -26.57
CA ALA A 194 -18.35 -20.74 -27.13
C ALA A 194 -17.59 -19.74 -26.26
N ASP A 195 -17.23 -18.59 -26.83
CA ASP A 195 -16.91 -17.37 -26.07
C ASP A 195 -18.16 -16.50 -25.86
N ALA A 196 -18.07 -15.46 -25.04
CA ALA A 196 -19.19 -14.58 -24.71
C ALA A 196 -19.85 -13.94 -25.96
N ASN A 197 -19.07 -13.56 -26.97
CA ASN A 197 -19.57 -12.95 -28.19
C ASN A 197 -20.22 -14.00 -29.12
N ALA A 198 -19.66 -15.20 -29.22
CA ALA A 198 -20.27 -16.31 -29.95
C ALA A 198 -21.58 -16.78 -29.30
N LEU A 199 -21.62 -16.93 -27.97
CA LEU A 199 -22.86 -17.25 -27.24
C LEU A 199 -23.91 -16.15 -27.44
N TYR A 200 -23.52 -14.87 -27.31
CA TYR A 200 -24.41 -13.75 -27.56
C TYR A 200 -24.97 -13.78 -28.98
N LEU A 201 -24.13 -13.85 -30.02
CA LEU A 201 -24.59 -13.85 -31.41
C LEU A 201 -25.54 -15.02 -31.71
N TRP A 202 -25.23 -16.23 -31.21
CA TRP A 202 -26.11 -17.38 -31.34
C TRP A 202 -27.47 -17.15 -30.65
N SER A 203 -27.48 -16.59 -29.43
CA SER A 203 -28.72 -16.27 -28.70
C SER A 203 -29.63 -15.26 -29.43
N GLN A 204 -29.07 -14.45 -30.33
CA GLN A 204 -29.81 -13.51 -31.16
C GLN A 204 -30.24 -14.11 -32.52
N GLY A 205 -30.03 -15.41 -32.74
CA GLY A 205 -30.41 -16.11 -33.97
C GLY A 205 -29.41 -16.01 -35.13
N PHE A 206 -28.16 -15.59 -34.87
CA PHE A 206 -27.08 -15.68 -35.85
C PHE A 206 -26.40 -17.05 -35.81
N SER A 207 -25.56 -17.35 -36.82
CA SER A 207 -24.77 -18.58 -36.90
C SER A 207 -23.27 -18.28 -36.75
N PRO A 208 -22.77 -18.06 -35.52
CA PRO A 208 -21.33 -17.93 -35.25
C PRO A 208 -20.63 -19.29 -35.36
N SER A 209 -19.29 -19.28 -35.25
CA SER A 209 -18.49 -20.51 -35.14
C SER A 209 -18.22 -20.83 -33.67
N PHE A 210 -18.32 -22.10 -33.30
CA PHE A 210 -17.97 -22.59 -31.96
C PHE A 210 -16.61 -23.31 -31.94
N TYR A 211 -15.99 -23.41 -30.77
CA TYR A 211 -14.71 -24.13 -30.58
C TYR A 211 -14.91 -25.65 -30.57
N VAL A 212 -16.06 -26.10 -30.08
CA VAL A 212 -16.58 -27.46 -30.14
C VAL A 212 -18.05 -27.35 -30.54
N ASP A 213 -18.50 -28.21 -31.43
CA ASP A 213 -19.89 -28.28 -31.91
C ASP A 213 -20.30 -29.75 -32.09
N LEU A 214 -21.30 -30.18 -31.33
CA LEU A 214 -21.88 -31.54 -31.33
C LEU A 214 -23.40 -31.43 -31.50
N GLN A 215 -23.82 -31.19 -32.74
CA GLN A 215 -25.22 -31.15 -33.13
C GLN A 215 -25.92 -32.49 -32.89
N ASN A 216 -27.15 -32.42 -32.36
CA ASN A 216 -28.13 -33.51 -32.25
C ASN A 216 -27.58 -34.78 -31.56
N THR A 217 -26.87 -34.59 -30.45
CA THR A 217 -26.24 -35.68 -29.67
C THR A 217 -27.04 -36.05 -28.42
N THR A 218 -26.71 -37.21 -27.82
CA THR A 218 -27.15 -37.58 -26.46
C THR A 218 -25.99 -37.77 -25.47
N SER A 219 -24.75 -37.49 -25.88
CA SER A 219 -23.56 -37.51 -25.03
C SER A 219 -22.37 -36.83 -25.69
N GLY A 220 -21.33 -36.55 -24.90
CA GLY A 220 -20.04 -36.07 -25.40
C GLY A 220 -18.96 -36.32 -24.37
N ASN A 221 -17.78 -36.76 -24.82
CA ASN A 221 -16.62 -37.01 -23.97
C ASN A 221 -15.34 -36.69 -24.75
N ASN A 222 -14.71 -35.54 -24.47
CA ASN A 222 -13.47 -35.12 -25.13
C ASN A 222 -12.72 -34.04 -24.33
N SER A 223 -11.52 -33.67 -24.81
CA SER A 223 -10.73 -32.54 -24.31
C SER A 223 -10.72 -31.39 -25.32
N PHE A 224 -10.87 -30.16 -24.82
CA PHE A 224 -10.68 -28.91 -25.54
C PHE A 224 -9.49 -28.15 -24.95
N ILE A 225 -8.60 -27.66 -25.83
CA ILE A 225 -7.44 -26.84 -25.44
C ILE A 225 -7.77 -25.38 -25.69
N VAL A 226 -7.67 -24.57 -24.63
CA VAL A 226 -8.02 -23.15 -24.59
C VAL A 226 -7.05 -22.34 -25.46
N PRO A 227 -7.49 -21.69 -26.55
CA PRO A 227 -6.60 -20.94 -27.45
C PRO A 227 -6.18 -19.57 -26.87
N THR A 228 -7.07 -18.88 -26.17
CA THR A 228 -6.93 -17.48 -25.75
C THR A 228 -7.35 -17.30 -24.28
N ALA A 229 -6.92 -16.21 -23.64
CA ALA A 229 -7.30 -15.93 -22.25
C ALA A 229 -8.63 -15.16 -22.21
N GLN A 230 -9.71 -15.84 -21.82
CA GLN A 230 -11.09 -15.36 -21.89
C GLN A 230 -12.03 -16.36 -21.20
N ASP A 231 -13.31 -16.01 -21.12
CA ASP A 231 -14.40 -16.87 -20.69
C ASP A 231 -14.84 -17.87 -21.75
N TYR A 232 -15.07 -19.10 -21.30
CA TYR A 232 -15.59 -20.20 -22.10
C TYR A 232 -16.91 -20.70 -21.51
N TYR A 233 -17.92 -20.75 -22.37
CA TYR A 233 -19.27 -21.20 -22.06
C TYR A 233 -19.45 -22.60 -22.65
N ILE A 234 -19.71 -23.57 -21.78
CA ILE A 234 -19.99 -24.96 -22.12
C ILE A 234 -21.52 -25.10 -22.08
N VAL A 235 -22.14 -25.25 -23.25
CA VAL A 235 -23.59 -25.04 -23.43
C VAL A 235 -24.29 -26.33 -23.85
N TRP A 236 -25.46 -26.58 -23.27
CA TRP A 236 -26.42 -27.59 -23.73
C TRP A 236 -27.72 -26.89 -24.15
N ASN A 237 -28.16 -27.11 -25.40
CA ASN A 237 -29.36 -26.53 -25.99
C ASN A 237 -30.39 -27.62 -26.34
N ASN A 238 -31.66 -27.39 -26.03
CA ASN A 238 -32.76 -28.31 -26.29
C ASN A 238 -33.85 -27.67 -27.16
N GLU A 239 -33.71 -27.80 -28.48
CA GLU A 239 -34.77 -27.48 -29.46
C GLU A 239 -35.88 -28.56 -29.53
N GLY A 240 -35.87 -29.52 -28.60
CA GLY A 240 -36.83 -30.60 -28.50
C GLY A 240 -38.07 -30.22 -27.70
N THR A 241 -39.23 -30.74 -28.12
CA THR A 241 -40.55 -30.46 -27.52
C THR A 241 -40.79 -31.13 -26.15
N SER A 242 -39.74 -31.51 -25.43
CA SER A 242 -39.79 -32.20 -24.14
C SER A 242 -38.52 -31.96 -23.33
N SER A 243 -38.65 -31.85 -22.01
CA SER A 243 -37.49 -31.68 -21.13
C SER A 243 -36.51 -32.87 -21.21
N VAL A 244 -35.22 -32.57 -21.08
CA VAL A 244 -34.11 -33.52 -21.13
C VAL A 244 -33.33 -33.44 -19.82
N SER A 245 -33.05 -34.59 -19.20
CA SER A 245 -32.07 -34.65 -18.10
C SER A 245 -30.68 -34.51 -18.70
N VAL A 246 -29.88 -33.59 -18.17
CA VAL A 246 -28.47 -33.40 -18.54
C VAL A 246 -27.62 -33.74 -17.32
N ASN A 247 -26.73 -34.72 -17.46
CA ASN A 247 -25.77 -35.11 -16.43
C ASN A 247 -24.35 -34.87 -16.98
N TYR A 248 -23.53 -34.09 -16.26
CA TYR A 248 -22.17 -33.76 -16.72
C TYR A 248 -21.12 -33.80 -15.60
N ILE A 249 -19.87 -33.97 -16.02
CA ILE A 249 -18.67 -33.63 -15.26
C ILE A 249 -17.75 -32.84 -16.21
N ILE A 250 -17.39 -31.62 -15.83
CA ILE A 250 -16.33 -30.83 -16.47
C ILE A 250 -15.09 -30.89 -15.59
N ASN A 251 -13.94 -31.31 -16.12
CA ASN A 251 -12.66 -31.26 -15.39
C ASN A 251 -11.71 -30.32 -16.13
N TYR A 252 -11.16 -29.32 -15.46
CA TYR A 252 -10.28 -28.33 -16.08
C TYR A 252 -8.89 -28.30 -15.46
N THR A 253 -7.92 -27.91 -16.29
CA THR A 253 -6.53 -27.62 -15.89
C THR A 253 -6.22 -26.20 -16.31
N ALA A 254 -6.21 -25.28 -15.35
CA ALA A 254 -5.95 -23.86 -15.55
C ALA A 254 -4.44 -23.58 -15.43
N LEU A 255 -3.84 -23.07 -16.51
CA LEU A 255 -2.43 -22.71 -16.56
C LEU A 255 -2.21 -21.22 -16.29
N ASN A 256 -0.96 -20.86 -15.99
CA ASN A 256 -0.50 -19.46 -15.89
C ASN A 256 -1.22 -18.66 -14.79
N ILE A 257 -1.58 -19.33 -13.69
CA ILE A 257 -2.26 -18.75 -12.52
C ILE A 257 -1.21 -18.20 -11.53
N PRO A 258 -1.30 -16.96 -11.04
CA PRO A 258 -0.35 -16.43 -10.06
C PRO A 258 -0.31 -17.29 -8.78
N ASN A 259 0.88 -17.72 -8.34
CA ASN A 259 1.01 -18.55 -7.14
C ASN A 259 1.30 -17.71 -5.88
N LEU A 260 0.24 -17.21 -5.23
CA LEU A 260 0.37 -16.42 -4.00
C LEU A 260 1.01 -17.21 -2.85
N SER A 261 1.04 -18.55 -2.89
CA SER A 261 1.66 -19.38 -1.85
C SER A 261 3.18 -19.23 -1.66
N VAL A 262 3.87 -18.44 -2.50
CA VAL A 262 5.29 -18.07 -2.28
C VAL A 262 5.50 -16.73 -1.58
N ALA A 263 4.44 -15.93 -1.42
CA ALA A 263 4.52 -14.62 -0.76
C ALA A 263 4.58 -14.79 0.78
N ASP A 264 5.31 -13.90 1.45
CA ASP A 264 5.56 -13.93 2.90
C ASP A 264 4.28 -13.91 3.73
N PHE A 265 3.21 -13.29 3.22
CA PHE A 265 1.84 -13.48 3.68
C PHE A 265 0.91 -13.64 2.48
N HIS A 266 -0.06 -14.55 2.56
CA HIS A 266 -1.16 -14.65 1.60
C HIS A 266 -2.44 -15.21 2.23
N VAL A 267 -3.59 -14.83 1.68
CA VAL A 267 -4.89 -15.49 1.85
C VAL A 267 -5.62 -15.52 0.51
N GLU A 268 -6.29 -16.62 0.19
CA GLU A 268 -7.04 -16.78 -1.06
C GLU A 268 -8.55 -16.93 -0.79
N SER A 269 -9.37 -16.38 -1.69
CA SER A 269 -10.84 -16.55 -1.73
C SER A 269 -11.58 -16.13 -0.45
N VAL A 270 -11.36 -14.89 0.01
CA VAL A 270 -12.00 -14.30 1.20
C VAL A 270 -12.75 -12.99 0.88
N GLN A 271 -13.87 -12.74 1.57
CA GLN A 271 -14.59 -11.45 1.56
C GLN A 271 -14.15 -10.49 2.68
N LEU A 272 -13.45 -10.99 3.71
CA LEU A 272 -13.02 -10.19 4.86
C LEU A 272 -11.68 -10.71 5.41
N ILE A 273 -10.74 -9.80 5.52
CA ILE A 273 -9.46 -9.90 6.21
C ILE A 273 -9.57 -8.96 7.42
N PRO A 274 -9.80 -9.49 8.64
CA PRO A 274 -9.84 -8.67 9.84
C PRO A 274 -8.44 -8.08 10.12
N GLU A 275 -8.42 -7.03 10.95
CA GLU A 275 -7.21 -6.33 11.38
C GLU A 275 -6.10 -7.31 11.83
N GLN A 276 -4.97 -7.25 11.13
CA GLN A 276 -3.81 -8.12 11.32
C GLN A 276 -2.51 -7.33 11.21
N THR A 277 -1.46 -7.88 11.82
CA THR A 277 -0.11 -7.32 11.79
C THR A 277 0.85 -8.29 11.12
N PHE A 278 1.53 -7.86 10.07
CA PHE A 278 2.70 -8.52 9.51
C PHE A 278 3.96 -7.79 10.00
N ILE A 279 5.04 -8.54 10.27
CA ILE A 279 6.32 -7.98 10.71
C ILE A 279 7.32 -8.18 9.57
N VAL A 280 7.89 -7.09 9.08
CA VAL A 280 8.78 -7.10 7.91
C VAL A 280 10.07 -7.87 8.22
N PRO A 281 10.38 -8.97 7.50
CA PRO A 281 11.51 -9.83 7.84
C PRO A 281 12.87 -9.26 7.41
N ASN A 282 12.91 -8.45 6.35
CA ASN A 282 14.12 -7.86 5.76
C ASN A 282 13.82 -6.43 5.30
N GLU A 283 14.82 -5.55 5.35
CA GLU A 283 14.67 -4.19 4.81
C GLU A 283 14.55 -4.24 3.29
N GLY A 284 13.58 -3.52 2.73
CA GLY A 284 13.32 -3.48 1.29
C GLY A 284 11.95 -2.90 0.96
N LYS A 285 11.53 -3.09 -0.30
CA LYS A 285 10.20 -2.69 -0.76
C LYS A 285 9.17 -3.80 -0.61
N TRP A 286 7.97 -3.41 -0.18
CA TRP A 286 6.76 -4.23 -0.04
C TRP A 286 5.62 -3.31 -0.49
N TYR A 287 4.75 -3.52 -1.49
CA TYR A 287 4.27 -4.68 -2.25
C TYR A 287 3.21 -5.49 -1.49
N PHE A 288 2.01 -4.88 -1.44
CA PHE A 288 0.76 -5.42 -0.87
C PHE A 288 -0.31 -5.44 -1.98
N PHE A 289 -0.91 -6.61 -2.20
CA PHE A 289 -1.73 -6.91 -3.36
C PHE A 289 -3.15 -7.32 -2.96
N VAL A 290 -4.16 -6.77 -3.64
CA VAL A 290 -5.54 -7.30 -3.63
C VAL A 290 -5.85 -7.77 -5.06
N TYR A 291 -5.95 -9.07 -5.27
CA TYR A 291 -6.14 -9.69 -6.59
C TYR A 291 -7.54 -10.31 -6.71
N PHE A 292 -8.25 -9.92 -7.78
CA PHE A 292 -9.57 -10.44 -8.09
C PHE A 292 -9.48 -11.65 -9.02
N GLU A 293 -9.25 -12.84 -8.45
CA GLU A 293 -9.00 -14.06 -9.23
C GLU A 293 -10.25 -14.60 -9.95
N PRO A 294 -10.25 -14.67 -11.30
CA PRO A 294 -11.37 -15.17 -12.12
C PRO A 294 -11.89 -16.56 -11.78
N MET A 295 -11.04 -17.42 -11.20
CA MET A 295 -11.41 -18.81 -10.88
C MET A 295 -12.26 -18.95 -9.62
N ASN A 296 -12.31 -17.92 -8.76
CA ASN A 296 -13.00 -17.96 -7.46
C ASN A 296 -14.21 -17.02 -7.38
N SER A 297 -14.30 -16.07 -8.30
CA SER A 297 -15.29 -14.99 -8.29
C SER A 297 -16.04 -14.93 -9.62
N PRO A 298 -17.36 -15.19 -9.66
CA PRO A 298 -18.15 -15.19 -10.90
C PRO A 298 -18.65 -13.81 -11.35
N GLU A 299 -18.40 -12.74 -10.59
CA GLU A 299 -18.86 -11.38 -10.93
C GLU A 299 -17.83 -10.57 -11.73
N GLU A 300 -18.31 -9.72 -12.63
CA GLU A 300 -17.50 -8.84 -13.52
C GLU A 300 -16.65 -7.80 -12.76
N SER A 301 -17.01 -7.45 -11.53
CA SER A 301 -16.27 -6.52 -10.68
C SER A 301 -16.62 -6.67 -9.20
N THR A 302 -15.74 -6.21 -8.32
CA THR A 302 -15.96 -6.16 -6.87
C THR A 302 -15.41 -4.87 -6.28
N SER A 303 -16.16 -4.25 -5.35
CA SER A 303 -15.62 -3.14 -4.57
C SER A 303 -14.76 -3.69 -3.45
N ILE A 304 -13.57 -3.12 -3.27
CA ILE A 304 -12.64 -3.42 -2.18
C ILE A 304 -12.54 -2.21 -1.26
N THR A 305 -12.51 -2.41 0.05
CA THR A 305 -12.18 -1.37 1.04
C THR A 305 -11.03 -1.86 1.87
N PHE A 306 -10.00 -1.04 2.03
CA PHE A 306 -8.81 -1.36 2.80
C PHE A 306 -8.40 -0.23 3.75
N ASP A 307 -7.78 -0.62 4.85
CA ASP A 307 -7.02 0.25 5.75
C ASP A 307 -5.68 -0.44 5.99
N ILE A 308 -4.60 0.17 5.51
CA ILE A 308 -3.24 -0.36 5.68
C ILE A 308 -2.28 0.72 6.15
N THR A 309 -1.50 0.41 7.18
CA THR A 309 -0.58 1.34 7.84
C THR A 309 0.81 0.72 8.00
N TYR A 310 1.83 1.43 7.52
CA TYR A 310 3.25 1.05 7.56
C TYR A 310 3.99 1.85 8.62
N ASP A 311 4.58 1.20 9.61
CA ASP A 311 5.65 1.81 10.40
C ASP A 311 6.91 1.91 9.51
N ILE A 312 7.33 3.13 9.16
CA ILE A 312 8.51 3.37 8.32
C ILE A 312 9.78 3.70 9.15
N GLY A 313 9.64 4.02 10.44
CA GLY A 313 10.77 4.15 11.37
C GLY A 313 11.81 5.21 11.00
N ASN A 314 11.39 6.31 10.37
CA ASN A 314 12.27 7.38 9.91
C ASN A 314 12.91 8.14 11.08
N SER A 315 14.17 8.55 10.93
CA SER A 315 14.97 9.31 11.91
C SER A 315 15.54 10.61 11.34
N MET A 316 14.90 11.75 11.66
CA MET A 316 15.33 13.11 11.28
C MET A 316 16.69 13.51 11.91
N TYR A 317 17.77 13.42 11.12
CA TYR A 317 19.12 13.75 11.56
C TYR A 317 19.37 15.24 11.76
N ALA A 318 18.84 16.07 10.86
CA ALA A 318 19.18 17.49 10.81
C ALA A 318 17.94 18.34 10.50
N VAL A 319 17.95 19.58 11.00
CA VAL A 319 16.92 20.60 10.74
C VAL A 319 17.51 21.99 10.89
N ASP A 320 17.11 22.91 10.02
CA ASP A 320 17.46 24.33 10.03
C ASP A 320 16.25 25.23 9.66
N ILE A 321 16.32 26.53 9.96
CA ILE A 321 15.20 27.49 9.82
C ILE A 321 15.67 28.85 9.29
N SER A 322 14.90 29.43 8.36
CA SER A 322 15.23 30.72 7.73
C SER A 322 15.22 31.89 8.72
N ALA A 323 15.84 33.02 8.35
CA ALA A 323 16.09 34.14 9.27
C ALA A 323 14.81 34.78 9.81
N ASN A 324 13.75 34.83 8.99
CA ASN A 324 12.39 35.24 9.35
C ASN A 324 11.58 34.14 10.07
N GLY A 325 12.02 32.89 10.03
CA GLY A 325 11.26 31.75 10.54
C GLY A 325 10.11 31.29 9.64
N ASP A 326 9.99 31.77 8.39
CA ASP A 326 8.92 31.38 7.47
C ASP A 326 9.14 30.02 6.80
N TYR A 327 10.40 29.57 6.68
CA TYR A 327 10.78 28.32 6.02
C TYR A 327 11.69 27.46 6.89
N ILE A 328 11.46 26.15 6.86
CA ILE A 328 12.19 25.13 7.62
C ILE A 328 12.68 24.08 6.62
N ALA A 329 13.93 23.61 6.76
CA ALA A 329 14.47 22.49 6.00
C ALA A 329 14.88 21.37 6.95
N ALA A 330 14.45 20.13 6.70
CA ALA A 330 14.73 18.97 7.56
C ALA A 330 15.17 17.75 6.72
N ALA A 331 16.03 16.88 7.26
CA ALA A 331 16.50 15.67 6.56
C ALA A 331 16.60 14.43 7.46
N ASN A 332 16.35 13.24 6.91
CA ASN A 332 16.32 11.96 7.63
C ASN A 332 17.45 10.97 7.21
N ASP A 333 17.46 9.83 7.89
CA ASP A 333 18.28 8.65 7.59
C ASP A 333 17.88 7.93 6.30
N ASP A 334 16.62 8.04 5.86
CA ASP A 334 16.11 7.44 4.61
C ASP A 334 16.39 8.27 3.35
N ASN A 335 17.47 9.07 3.37
CA ASN A 335 17.95 9.90 2.27
C ASN A 335 17.01 11.02 1.76
N TYR A 336 15.97 11.44 2.49
CA TYR A 336 15.11 12.53 2.07
C TYR A 336 15.50 13.89 2.71
N ILE A 337 15.29 14.96 1.96
CA ILE A 337 15.16 16.34 2.43
C ILE A 337 13.70 16.76 2.28
N TYR A 338 13.19 17.51 3.25
CA TYR A 338 11.85 18.09 3.25
C TYR A 338 11.94 19.59 3.50
N PHE A 339 11.20 20.37 2.72
CA PHE A 339 11.13 21.83 2.83
C PHE A 339 9.71 22.27 3.18
N LEU A 340 9.59 23.04 4.25
CA LEU A 340 8.33 23.32 4.95
C LEU A 340 8.16 24.83 5.14
N ASN A 341 6.92 25.31 5.16
CA ASN A 341 6.61 26.66 5.66
C ASN A 341 6.34 26.64 7.18
N ASN A 342 6.23 27.81 7.81
CA ASN A 342 5.78 27.93 9.20
C ASN A 342 4.26 27.84 9.42
N SER A 343 3.45 27.78 8.35
CA SER A 343 1.99 27.86 8.47
C SER A 343 1.41 26.70 9.28
N ILE A 344 0.44 27.00 10.14
CA ILE A 344 -0.16 26.03 11.07
C ILE A 344 -1.20 25.21 10.31
N THR A 345 -0.78 24.07 9.77
CA THR A 345 -1.64 23.05 9.15
C THR A 345 -1.51 21.74 9.92
N ASN A 346 -2.55 20.90 9.88
CA ASN A 346 -2.52 19.54 10.42
C ASN A 346 -3.38 18.62 9.52
N PRO A 347 -2.82 17.62 8.81
CA PRO A 347 -1.39 17.27 8.76
C PRO A 347 -0.49 18.40 8.24
N LYS A 348 0.82 18.22 8.44
CA LYS A 348 1.83 19.18 8.03
C LYS A 348 2.50 18.69 6.75
N GLU A 349 2.16 19.32 5.63
CA GLU A 349 2.70 18.94 4.32
C GLU A 349 4.00 19.68 3.98
N PRO A 350 4.95 19.04 3.29
CA PRO A 350 6.07 19.73 2.65
C PRO A 350 5.59 20.61 1.48
N ILE A 351 6.33 21.67 1.20
CA ILE A 351 6.22 22.46 -0.04
C ILE A 351 6.88 21.68 -1.19
N TRP A 352 8.01 21.01 -0.88
CA TRP A 352 8.69 20.04 -1.73
C TRP A 352 9.52 19.09 -0.87
N ASP A 353 9.75 17.89 -1.39
CA ASP A 353 10.69 16.89 -0.91
C ASP A 353 11.79 16.62 -1.95
N PHE A 354 12.86 15.94 -1.53
CA PHE A 354 13.94 15.50 -2.42
C PHE A 354 14.59 14.22 -1.88
N LEU A 355 14.58 13.15 -2.69
CA LEU A 355 15.28 11.90 -2.41
C LEU A 355 16.71 11.93 -2.98
N GLY A 356 17.70 11.69 -2.13
CA GLY A 356 19.11 11.55 -2.49
C GLY A 356 19.62 10.10 -2.49
N ASP A 357 20.84 9.90 -2.96
CA ASP A 357 21.49 8.57 -3.03
C ASP A 357 22.00 8.04 -1.68
N ASN A 358 22.08 8.88 -0.64
CA ASN A 358 22.63 8.53 0.67
C ASN A 358 22.14 9.47 1.79
N TYR A 359 22.25 9.04 3.05
CA TYR A 359 21.67 9.75 4.19
C TYR A 359 22.36 11.09 4.47
N PHE A 360 21.55 12.08 4.85
CA PHE A 360 22.02 13.44 5.13
C PHE A 360 22.40 13.58 6.61
N ASN A 361 23.63 14.02 6.84
CA ASN A 361 24.19 14.20 8.18
C ASN A 361 23.88 15.58 8.77
N ASP A 362 23.77 16.59 7.91
CA ASP A 362 23.56 17.99 8.26
C ASP A 362 22.85 18.73 7.12
N ILE A 363 22.12 19.79 7.44
CA ILE A 363 21.34 20.61 6.50
C ILE A 363 21.39 22.09 6.91
N ALA A 364 21.41 22.99 5.94
CA ALA A 364 21.32 24.42 6.15
C ALA A 364 20.39 25.09 5.12
N ILE A 365 19.67 26.12 5.55
CA ILE A 365 18.78 26.94 4.73
C ILE A 365 19.31 28.38 4.62
N SER A 366 19.09 29.04 3.48
CA SER A 366 19.44 30.45 3.34
C SER A 366 18.53 31.34 4.20
N SER A 367 19.03 32.51 4.59
CA SER A 367 18.29 33.46 5.42
C SER A 367 16.97 33.94 4.79
N ASP A 368 16.89 33.96 3.46
CA ASP A 368 15.70 34.28 2.68
C ASP A 368 14.82 33.06 2.30
N GLY A 369 15.23 31.84 2.70
CA GLY A 369 14.53 30.59 2.39
C GLY A 369 14.68 30.09 0.95
N ASN A 370 15.35 30.82 0.04
CA ASN A 370 15.39 30.47 -1.38
C ASN A 370 16.35 29.33 -1.74
N TYR A 371 17.24 28.91 -0.83
CA TYR A 371 18.23 27.87 -1.07
C TYR A 371 18.37 26.95 0.15
N THR A 372 18.51 25.65 -0.13
CA THR A 372 18.80 24.61 0.86
C THR A 372 20.05 23.86 0.42
N VAL A 373 20.94 23.54 1.36
CA VAL A 373 22.11 22.67 1.14
C VAL A 373 22.15 21.59 2.20
N ALA A 374 22.53 20.37 1.83
CA ALA A 374 22.71 19.25 2.74
C ALA A 374 23.98 18.47 2.37
N VAL A 375 24.55 17.76 3.32
CA VAL A 375 25.79 16.97 3.13
C VAL A 375 25.58 15.52 3.53
N THR A 376 26.11 14.59 2.73
CA THR A 376 25.93 13.15 2.99
C THR A 376 26.95 12.61 3.98
N GLY A 377 26.65 11.48 4.61
CA GLY A 377 27.59 10.73 5.44
C GLY A 377 28.89 10.28 4.73
N THR A 378 28.93 10.36 3.40
CA THR A 378 30.07 9.93 2.56
C THR A 378 30.99 11.05 2.06
N GLY A 379 30.76 12.30 2.47
CA GLY A 379 31.68 13.41 2.19
C GLY A 379 31.46 14.13 0.85
N THR A 380 30.20 14.18 0.41
CA THR A 380 29.69 15.05 -0.65
C THR A 380 28.77 16.10 -0.05
#